data_AF-A0A956AYW8-F1
#
_entry.id   AF-A0A956AYW8-F1
#
_cell.length_a   1.000
_cell.length_b   1.000
_cell.length_c   1.000
_cell.angle_alpha   90.00
_cell.angle_beta   90.00
_cell.angle_gamma   90.00
#
_symmetry.space_group_name_H-M   'P 1'
#
loop_
_entity.id
_entity.type
_entity.pdbx_description
1 polymer ?
#
loop_
_entity_poly.entity_id
_entity_poly.type
_entity_poly.pdbx_seq_one_letter_code
_entity_poly.pdbx_strand_id
1 'polypeptide(L)'
;MARFEIHERPGRPPHPVEADHWLEALKAWLVAHGRSADTHRFNFDLQADGGVLVLSPTLAGPLEVRPVRPVRAPASTAPPPIPSDDLSDPFHDLPDPLEEPPRTARPRGPRAATATDGAGLEGRTQSFDAQASIEGACAQLLDACLEAFPSAAGSVFLIDARERALYFAVVRGPQADALHHRRLPLEVGLVGASIRTRRSINLDHPAEDPRFARSLAASIGWVPSNLVCAPIMDGRRVFGAVELLERPGGYADEDEARIRRAARRLGRHLATR
;
A
#
# COMPACT_ATOMS: atom_id res chain seq x y z
N MET A 1 11.58 16.54 -14.54
CA MET A 1 10.35 17.22 -15.01
C MET A 1 9.72 16.50 -16.19
N ALA A 2 8.57 15.90 -15.94
CA ALA A 2 7.66 15.36 -16.93
C ALA A 2 6.51 16.36 -17.16
N ARG A 3 5.83 16.23 -18.30
CA ARG A 3 4.67 17.05 -18.64
C ARG A 3 3.40 16.28 -18.35
N PHE A 4 2.46 16.93 -17.68
CA PHE A 4 1.13 16.41 -17.36
C PHE A 4 0.07 17.31 -17.95
N GLU A 5 -1.10 16.74 -18.22
CA GLU A 5 -2.30 17.44 -18.66
C GLU A 5 -3.40 17.23 -17.63
N ILE A 6 -4.02 18.32 -17.18
CA ILE A 6 -5.12 18.30 -16.21
C ILE A 6 -6.42 18.63 -16.92
N HIS A 7 -7.35 17.68 -16.91
CA HIS A 7 -8.65 17.77 -17.55
C HIS A 7 -9.72 18.00 -16.50
N GLU A 8 -10.42 19.13 -16.57
CA GLU A 8 -11.47 19.44 -15.59
C GLU A 8 -12.83 18.84 -15.91
N ARG A 9 -13.17 18.75 -17.20
CA ARG A 9 -14.44 18.22 -17.73
C ARG A 9 -14.28 17.77 -19.20
N PRO A 10 -15.10 16.82 -19.67
CA PRO A 10 -15.14 16.47 -21.09
C PRO A 10 -15.40 17.70 -21.97
N GLY A 11 -14.57 17.91 -23.00
CA GLY A 11 -14.74 18.99 -23.98
C GLY A 11 -14.05 20.33 -23.69
N ARG A 12 -13.37 20.50 -22.53
CA ARG A 12 -12.44 21.62 -22.30
C ARG A 12 -11.01 21.25 -22.68
N PRO A 13 -10.19 22.21 -23.15
CA PRO A 13 -8.78 21.97 -23.38
C PRO A 13 -8.07 21.63 -22.06
N PRO A 14 -7.12 20.68 -22.06
CA PRO A 14 -6.37 20.33 -20.87
C PRO A 14 -5.41 21.46 -20.46
N HIS A 15 -5.12 21.53 -19.16
CA HIS A 15 -4.13 22.45 -18.61
C HIS A 15 -2.77 21.75 -18.53
N PRO A 16 -1.75 22.18 -19.30
CA PRO A 16 -0.43 21.58 -19.22
C PRO A 16 0.29 22.05 -17.95
N VAL A 17 0.94 21.12 -17.26
CA VAL A 17 1.73 21.39 -16.06
C VAL A 17 3.02 20.58 -16.11
N GLU A 18 4.15 21.23 -15.86
CA GLU A 18 5.44 20.56 -15.71
C GLU A 18 5.70 20.28 -14.24
N ALA A 19 5.98 19.02 -13.91
CA ALA A 19 6.27 18.60 -12.55
C ALA A 19 7.09 17.31 -12.57
N ASP A 20 7.67 16.93 -11.44
CA ASP A 20 8.39 15.66 -11.36
C ASP A 20 7.46 14.44 -11.26
N HIS A 21 6.25 14.61 -10.71
CA HIS A 21 5.19 13.59 -10.73
C HIS A 21 3.78 14.18 -10.77
N TRP A 22 2.79 13.35 -11.10
CA TRP A 22 1.40 13.75 -11.35
C TRP A 22 0.75 14.46 -10.14
N LEU A 23 1.09 14.04 -8.92
CA LEU A 23 0.54 14.67 -7.71
C LEU A 23 1.08 16.10 -7.49
N GLU A 24 2.36 16.37 -7.79
CA GLU A 24 2.87 17.75 -7.76
C GLU A 24 2.24 18.58 -8.89
N ALA A 25 2.04 17.99 -10.07
CA ALA A 25 1.30 18.67 -11.15
C ALA A 25 -0.12 19.07 -10.71
N LEU A 26 -0.82 18.17 -10.02
CA LEU A 26 -2.14 18.44 -9.46
C LEU A 26 -2.09 19.55 -8.41
N LYS A 27 -1.17 19.48 -7.44
CA LYS A 27 -1.04 20.51 -6.38
C LYS A 27 -0.73 21.88 -6.97
N ALA A 28 0.22 21.95 -7.91
CA ALA A 28 0.58 23.18 -8.61
C ALA A 28 -0.64 23.78 -9.33
N TRP A 29 -1.42 22.94 -10.00
CA TRP A 29 -2.66 23.37 -10.66
C TRP A 29 -3.73 23.84 -9.69
N LEU A 30 -3.94 23.13 -8.57
CA LEU A 30 -4.90 23.54 -7.53
C LEU A 30 -4.56 24.95 -7.01
N VAL A 31 -3.30 25.20 -6.69
CA VAL A 31 -2.83 26.51 -6.22
C VAL A 31 -3.05 27.59 -7.29
N ALA A 32 -2.68 27.31 -8.54
CA ALA A 32 -2.89 28.23 -9.65
C ALA A 32 -4.37 28.59 -9.88
N HIS A 33 -5.29 27.73 -9.46
CA HIS A 33 -6.74 27.92 -9.56
C HIS A 33 -7.39 28.37 -8.23
N GLY A 34 -6.59 28.87 -7.29
CA GLY A 34 -7.06 29.41 -6.01
C GLY A 34 -7.62 28.35 -5.05
N ARG A 35 -7.21 27.09 -5.19
CA ARG A 35 -7.63 25.96 -4.35
C ARG A 35 -6.50 25.52 -3.40
N SER A 36 -6.88 24.86 -2.31
CA SER A 36 -5.92 24.27 -1.38
C SER A 36 -5.11 23.15 -2.05
N ALA A 37 -3.79 23.13 -1.80
CA ALA A 37 -2.90 22.02 -2.18
C ALA A 37 -3.01 20.81 -1.23
N ASP A 38 -3.83 20.91 -0.17
CA ASP A 38 -4.15 19.79 0.71
C ASP A 38 -4.99 18.76 -0.06
N THR A 39 -4.31 17.71 -0.50
CA THR A 39 -4.90 16.57 -1.22
C THR A 39 -5.22 15.39 -0.31
N HIS A 40 -5.11 15.53 1.02
CA HIS A 40 -5.32 14.41 1.95
C HIS A 40 -6.77 13.88 1.97
N ARG A 41 -7.72 14.68 1.46
CA ARG A 41 -9.15 14.33 1.32
C ARG A 41 -9.57 14.01 -0.12
N PHE A 42 -8.61 13.98 -1.04
CA PHE A 42 -8.87 13.71 -2.45
C PHE A 42 -8.82 12.20 -2.66
N ASN A 43 -9.73 11.72 -3.49
CA ASN A 43 -9.75 10.35 -3.96
C ASN A 43 -9.08 10.30 -5.34
N PHE A 44 -8.28 9.27 -5.55
CA PHE A 44 -7.57 9.05 -6.80
C PHE A 44 -7.92 7.68 -7.34
N ASP A 45 -8.25 7.61 -8.63
CA ASP A 45 -8.46 6.37 -9.37
C ASP A 45 -7.50 6.34 -10.56
N LEU A 46 -6.64 5.33 -10.58
CA LEU A 46 -5.61 5.18 -11.61
C LEU A 46 -6.22 4.43 -12.79
N GLN A 47 -6.23 5.07 -13.95
CA GLN A 47 -6.77 4.51 -15.17
C GLN A 47 -5.73 3.64 -15.90
N ALA A 48 -6.21 2.69 -16.71
CA ALA A 48 -5.38 1.72 -17.42
C ALA A 48 -4.38 2.35 -18.41
N ASP A 49 -4.62 3.59 -18.82
CA ASP A 49 -3.76 4.36 -19.73
C ASP A 49 -2.67 5.18 -19.01
N GLY A 50 -2.65 5.14 -17.67
CA GLY A 50 -1.74 5.90 -16.81
C GLY A 50 -2.27 7.27 -16.39
N GLY A 51 -3.51 7.61 -16.75
CA GLY A 51 -4.20 8.78 -16.21
C GLY A 51 -4.65 8.58 -14.76
N VAL A 52 -4.80 9.68 -14.02
CA VAL A 52 -5.30 9.67 -12.64
C VAL A 52 -6.57 10.49 -12.56
N LEU A 53 -7.70 9.83 -12.33
CA LEU A 53 -8.96 10.48 -12.00
C LEU A 53 -8.91 10.97 -10.56
N VAL A 54 -9.13 12.26 -10.35
CA VAL A 54 -9.13 12.95 -9.07
C VAL A 54 -10.56 13.32 -8.72
N LEU A 55 -11.04 12.84 -7.59
CA LEU A 55 -12.38 13.11 -7.08
C LEU A 55 -12.25 13.77 -5.71
N SER A 56 -12.88 14.92 -5.50
CA SER A 56 -12.90 15.56 -4.19
C SER A 56 -14.23 16.29 -3.96
N PRO A 57 -14.79 16.27 -2.75
CA PRO A 57 -15.94 17.11 -2.40
C PRO A 57 -15.67 18.61 -2.55
N THR A 58 -14.40 19.02 -2.51
CA THR A 58 -14.00 20.43 -2.69
C THR A 58 -13.85 20.82 -4.17
N LEU A 59 -13.93 19.85 -5.08
CA LEU A 59 -13.88 20.08 -6.53
C LEU A 59 -15.29 20.12 -7.11
N ALA A 60 -15.47 20.92 -8.17
CA ALA A 60 -16.75 21.07 -8.85
C ALA A 60 -17.09 19.89 -9.79
N GLY A 61 -16.28 18.84 -9.78
CA GLY A 61 -16.34 17.67 -10.66
C GLY A 61 -15.04 16.87 -10.62
N PRO A 62 -15.02 15.67 -11.23
CA PRO A 62 -13.79 14.90 -11.42
C PRO A 62 -12.76 15.70 -12.21
N LEU A 63 -11.49 15.64 -11.80
CA LEU A 63 -10.37 16.02 -12.65
C LEU A 63 -9.68 14.77 -13.17
N GLU A 64 -8.98 14.85 -14.28
CA GLU A 64 -8.11 13.78 -14.74
C GLU A 64 -6.71 14.34 -14.95
N VAL A 65 -5.69 13.71 -14.38
CA VAL A 65 -4.28 14.09 -14.55
C VAL A 65 -3.63 13.03 -15.44
N ARG A 66 -3.27 13.40 -16.67
CA ARG A 66 -2.69 12.48 -17.65
C ARG A 66 -1.22 12.80 -17.89
N PRO A 67 -0.30 11.83 -17.84
CA PRO A 67 1.06 12.05 -18.30
C PRO A 67 1.09 12.22 -19.82
N VAL A 68 1.72 13.29 -20.31
CA VAL A 68 1.97 13.49 -21.74
C VAL A 68 3.18 12.65 -22.11
N ARG A 69 2.96 11.47 -22.72
CA ARG A 69 4.07 10.60 -23.13
C ARG A 69 4.89 11.28 -24.23
N PRO A 70 6.24 11.33 -24.12
CA PRO A 70 7.08 11.52 -25.30
C PRO A 70 6.97 10.29 -26.22
N VAL A 71 7.12 10.49 -27.54
CA VAL A 71 7.01 9.44 -28.55
C VAL A 71 8.14 8.39 -28.40
N ARG A 72 7.80 7.28 -27.72
CA ARG A 72 8.28 5.87 -27.65
C ARG A 72 9.77 5.48 -27.87
N ALA A 73 10.23 4.54 -27.02
CA ALA A 73 11.00 3.31 -27.36
C ALA A 73 10.72 2.19 -26.30
N PRO A 74 11.10 0.90 -26.46
CA PRO A 74 10.15 -0.24 -26.47
C PRO A 74 10.14 -1.18 -25.23
N ALA A 75 9.10 -2.02 -25.23
CA ALA A 75 8.91 -3.36 -24.62
C ALA A 75 9.36 -3.63 -23.17
N SER A 76 8.36 -4.09 -22.41
CA SER A 76 8.45 -4.84 -21.15
C SER A 76 9.68 -5.75 -21.07
N THR A 77 10.51 -5.51 -20.06
CA THR A 77 11.47 -6.46 -19.51
C THR A 77 11.21 -6.56 -18.02
N ALA A 78 11.41 -7.75 -17.45
CA ALA A 78 11.27 -8.07 -16.03
C ALA A 78 11.78 -6.95 -15.10
N PRO A 79 11.17 -6.75 -13.92
CA PRO A 79 11.58 -5.70 -13.00
C PRO A 79 13.09 -5.82 -12.72
N PRO A 80 13.84 -4.71 -12.79
CA PRO A 80 15.28 -4.75 -12.59
C PRO A 80 15.58 -5.25 -11.17
N PRO A 81 16.71 -5.95 -10.95
CA PRO A 81 17.14 -6.25 -9.60
C PRO A 81 17.29 -4.96 -8.80
N ILE A 82 16.83 -4.98 -7.55
CA ILE A 82 17.00 -3.88 -6.61
C ILE A 82 18.51 -3.59 -6.51
N PRO A 83 18.99 -2.38 -6.85
CA PRO A 83 20.41 -2.07 -6.76
C PRO A 83 20.85 -2.11 -5.29
N SER A 84 21.94 -2.82 -5.01
CA SER A 84 22.50 -2.98 -3.66
C SER A 84 23.14 -1.71 -3.07
N ASP A 85 23.33 -0.65 -3.87
CA ASP A 85 24.26 0.44 -3.53
C ASP A 85 23.68 1.86 -3.47
N ASP A 86 22.36 2.03 -3.38
CA ASP A 86 21.77 3.36 -3.05
C ASP A 86 20.78 3.24 -1.90
N LEU A 87 21.35 3.10 -0.70
CA LEU A 87 20.63 3.00 0.58
C LEU A 87 20.59 4.36 1.30
N SER A 88 20.21 5.45 0.63
CA SER A 88 19.46 6.45 1.38
C SER A 88 18.09 5.81 1.65
N ASP A 89 17.87 5.32 2.88
CA ASP A 89 16.57 4.84 3.34
C ASP A 89 15.49 5.80 2.81
N PRO A 90 14.50 5.37 2.01
CA PRO A 90 13.45 6.26 1.49
C PRO A 90 12.63 6.91 2.62
N PHE A 91 12.87 6.48 3.86
CA PHE A 91 12.35 7.02 5.10
C PHE A 91 13.38 7.73 5.98
N HIS A 92 14.61 7.97 5.51
CA HIS A 92 15.60 8.80 6.20
C HIS A 92 15.02 10.20 6.47
N ASP A 93 14.25 10.74 5.52
CA ASP A 93 13.60 12.04 5.60
C ASP A 93 12.15 11.98 6.12
N LEU A 94 11.63 10.80 6.51
CA LEU A 94 10.37 10.80 7.24
C LEU A 94 10.63 11.31 8.66
N PRO A 95 9.89 12.33 9.12
CA PRO A 95 9.98 12.75 10.52
C PRO A 95 9.77 11.53 11.43
N ASP A 96 10.44 11.54 12.60
CA ASP A 96 10.15 10.60 13.70
C ASP A 96 8.63 10.43 13.82
N PRO A 97 8.12 9.21 14.08
CA PRO A 97 6.71 8.88 13.94
C PRO A 97 5.85 9.97 14.57
N LEU A 98 5.25 10.80 13.70
CA LEU A 98 4.41 11.91 14.13
C LEU A 98 3.40 11.38 15.14
N GLU A 99 3.24 12.09 16.26
CA GLU A 99 2.21 11.77 17.26
C GLU A 99 0.91 11.41 16.54
N GLU A 100 0.39 10.22 16.84
CA GLU A 100 -0.81 9.70 16.20
C GLU A 100 -1.90 10.77 16.27
N PRO A 101 -2.55 11.18 15.16
CA PRO A 101 -3.86 11.81 15.30
C PRO A 101 -4.72 10.86 16.14
N PRO A 102 -5.54 11.39 17.07
CA PRO A 102 -6.21 10.58 18.08
C PRO A 102 -6.91 9.40 17.43
N ARG A 103 -6.64 8.19 17.94
CA ARG A 103 -7.23 6.93 17.46
C ARG A 103 -8.75 7.08 17.41
N THR A 104 -9.29 7.37 16.22
CA THR A 104 -10.74 7.48 16.03
C THR A 104 -11.41 6.11 15.99
N ALA A 105 -10.64 5.05 15.68
CA ALA A 105 -11.08 3.67 15.83
C ALA A 105 -10.77 3.21 17.26
N ARG A 106 -11.81 2.80 18.00
CA ARG A 106 -11.65 2.23 19.35
C ARG A 106 -10.65 1.06 19.29
N PRO A 107 -9.60 1.04 20.15
CA PRO A 107 -8.80 -0.17 20.29
C PRO A 107 -9.72 -1.34 20.64
N ARG A 108 -9.53 -2.45 19.93
CA ARG A 108 -10.30 -3.68 20.11
C ARG A 108 -10.20 -4.16 21.56
N GLY A 109 -11.30 -4.68 22.11
CA GLY A 109 -11.27 -5.41 23.38
C GLY A 109 -10.60 -6.78 23.23
N PRO A 110 -10.06 -7.38 24.30
CA PRO A 110 -9.31 -8.63 24.23
C PRO A 110 -10.18 -9.78 23.70
N ARG A 111 -9.74 -10.42 22.62
CA ARG A 111 -10.29 -11.69 22.09
C ARG A 111 -9.33 -12.82 22.39
N ALA A 112 -9.85 -13.94 22.90
CA ALA A 112 -9.06 -15.16 23.06
C ALA A 112 -8.77 -15.78 21.68
N ALA A 113 -7.50 -16.11 21.41
CA ALA A 113 -7.13 -16.92 20.25
C ALA A 113 -7.81 -18.29 20.35
N THR A 114 -8.30 -18.85 19.24
CA THR A 114 -8.75 -20.24 19.27
C THR A 114 -7.54 -21.18 19.29
N ALA A 115 -7.66 -22.33 19.96
CA ALA A 115 -6.53 -23.20 20.31
C ALA A 115 -5.71 -23.74 19.12
N THR A 116 -6.22 -23.59 17.89
CA THR A 116 -5.59 -24.13 16.66
C THR A 116 -5.00 -23.03 15.75
N ASP A 117 -5.32 -21.76 16.01
CA ASP A 117 -4.89 -20.65 15.15
C ASP A 117 -3.40 -20.31 15.31
N GLY A 118 -2.70 -20.06 14.21
CA GLY A 118 -1.28 -19.69 14.20
C GLY A 118 -0.27 -20.85 14.28
N ALA A 119 -0.73 -22.11 14.44
CA ALA A 119 0.16 -23.26 14.55
C ALA A 119 1.01 -23.46 13.27
N GLY A 120 2.33 -23.58 13.43
CA GLY A 120 3.26 -23.88 12.34
C GLY A 120 3.73 -22.68 11.51
N LEU A 121 3.20 -21.46 11.73
CA LEU A 121 3.66 -20.26 11.03
C LEU A 121 5.17 -20.05 11.19
N GLU A 122 5.68 -20.20 12.42
CA GLU A 122 7.09 -20.00 12.73
C GLU A 122 7.99 -21.02 12.03
N GLY A 123 7.55 -22.29 11.90
CA GLY A 123 8.29 -23.32 11.18
C GLY A 123 8.31 -23.09 9.66
N ARG A 124 7.20 -22.63 9.07
CA ARG A 124 7.12 -22.38 7.62
C ARG A 124 7.87 -21.12 7.20
N THR A 125 7.83 -20.09 8.04
CA THR A 125 8.57 -18.86 7.80
C THR A 125 10.07 -19.05 7.99
N GLN A 126 10.54 -20.13 8.64
CA GLN A 126 11.98 -20.46 8.75
C GLN A 126 12.65 -20.69 7.40
N SER A 127 11.90 -21.09 6.38
CA SER A 127 12.40 -21.49 5.08
C SER A 127 12.58 -20.34 4.07
N PHE A 128 12.41 -19.07 4.47
CA PHE A 128 12.66 -17.93 3.56
C PHE A 128 14.08 -17.95 2.98
N ASP A 129 15.06 -18.41 3.75
CA ASP A 129 16.46 -18.46 3.32
C ASP A 129 16.70 -19.45 2.16
N ALA A 130 15.77 -20.39 1.96
CA ALA A 130 15.78 -21.30 0.81
C ALA A 130 15.17 -20.68 -0.46
N GLN A 131 14.51 -19.52 -0.35
CA GLN A 131 13.91 -18.85 -1.51
C GLN A 131 14.99 -18.15 -2.33
N ALA A 132 15.01 -18.42 -3.64
CA ALA A 132 15.97 -17.82 -4.55
C ALA A 132 15.61 -16.35 -4.89
N SER A 133 14.33 -15.97 -4.77
CA SER A 133 13.81 -14.66 -5.17
C SER A 133 13.01 -13.97 -4.07
N ILE A 134 12.99 -12.63 -4.12
CA ILE A 134 12.20 -11.77 -3.23
C ILE A 134 10.70 -12.11 -3.31
N GLU A 135 10.20 -12.31 -4.52
CA GLU A 135 8.80 -12.66 -4.77
C GLU A 135 8.44 -14.02 -4.16
N GLY A 136 9.34 -15.01 -4.26
CA GLY A 136 9.15 -16.32 -3.64
C GLY A 136 9.08 -16.25 -2.11
N ALA A 137 9.94 -15.42 -1.48
CA ALA A 137 9.90 -15.18 -0.05
C ALA A 137 8.61 -14.46 0.39
N CYS A 138 8.14 -13.48 -0.39
CA CYS A 138 6.86 -12.81 -0.15
C CYS A 138 5.68 -13.77 -0.27
N ALA A 139 5.69 -14.65 -1.28
CA ALA A 139 4.64 -15.63 -1.50
C ALA A 139 4.57 -16.61 -0.34
N GLN A 140 5.73 -17.15 0.07
CA GLN A 140 5.82 -18.04 1.22
C GLN A 140 5.33 -17.39 2.51
N LEU A 141 5.63 -16.11 2.75
CA LEU A 141 5.10 -15.38 3.91
C LEU A 141 3.57 -15.33 3.85
N LEU A 142 3.03 -14.87 2.72
CA LEU A 142 1.59 -14.66 2.58
C LEU A 142 0.82 -15.98 2.71
N ASP A 143 1.27 -17.02 2.03
CA ASP A 143 0.64 -18.34 2.03
C ASP A 143 0.68 -18.94 3.44
N ALA A 144 1.81 -18.86 4.14
CA ALA A 144 1.92 -19.33 5.53
C ALA A 144 1.00 -18.55 6.49
N CYS A 145 0.83 -17.24 6.28
CA CYS A 145 -0.10 -16.42 7.06
C CYS A 145 -1.57 -16.81 6.80
N LEU A 146 -1.97 -17.02 5.54
CA LEU A 146 -3.35 -17.38 5.20
C LEU A 146 -3.73 -18.79 5.67
N GLU A 147 -2.79 -19.73 5.67
CA GLU A 147 -2.98 -21.05 6.26
C GLU A 147 -3.12 -20.98 7.80
N ALA A 148 -2.33 -20.12 8.43
CA ALA A 148 -2.30 -19.98 9.89
C ALA A 148 -3.47 -19.17 10.45
N PHE A 149 -4.02 -18.25 9.65
CA PHE A 149 -5.12 -17.36 10.01
C PHE A 149 -6.14 -17.39 8.87
N PRO A 150 -7.32 -18.02 9.05
CA PRO A 150 -8.29 -18.25 7.99
C PRO A 150 -8.94 -16.94 7.53
N SER A 151 -8.26 -16.27 6.61
CA SER A 151 -8.59 -14.94 6.09
C SER A 151 -9.04 -15.08 4.65
N ALA A 152 -10.05 -14.31 4.22
CA ALA A 152 -10.59 -14.44 2.86
C ALA A 152 -9.60 -14.00 1.77
N ALA A 153 -8.71 -13.05 2.09
CA ALA A 153 -7.68 -12.57 1.19
C ALA A 153 -6.46 -12.07 1.94
N GLY A 154 -5.37 -11.84 1.21
CA GLY A 154 -4.21 -11.14 1.74
C GLY A 154 -3.29 -10.64 0.64
N SER A 155 -2.36 -9.78 1.04
CA SER A 155 -1.41 -9.12 0.13
C SER A 155 -0.07 -8.87 0.81
N VAL A 156 1.01 -8.95 0.04
CA VAL A 156 2.32 -8.43 0.40
C VAL A 156 2.62 -7.26 -0.53
N PHE A 157 2.84 -6.10 0.06
CA PHE A 157 3.24 -4.87 -0.59
C PHE A 157 4.74 -4.67 -0.42
N LEU A 158 5.43 -4.27 -1.49
CA LEU A 158 6.81 -3.82 -1.43
C LEU A 158 6.92 -2.38 -1.91
N ILE A 159 7.92 -1.68 -1.39
CA ILE A 159 8.19 -0.28 -1.71
C ILE A 159 9.06 -0.20 -2.94
N ASP A 160 8.63 0.64 -3.88
CA ASP A 160 9.48 1.20 -4.91
C ASP A 160 9.93 2.59 -4.48
N ALA A 161 11.21 2.70 -4.10
CA ALA A 161 11.79 3.95 -3.62
C ALA A 161 11.89 5.01 -4.73
N ARG A 162 12.08 4.59 -5.99
CA ARG A 162 12.24 5.53 -7.12
C ARG A 162 10.92 6.21 -7.43
N GLU A 163 9.84 5.46 -7.39
CA GLU A 163 8.51 5.97 -7.70
C GLU A 163 7.72 6.44 -6.47
N ARG A 164 8.29 6.30 -5.26
CA ARG A 164 7.59 6.53 -3.98
C ARG A 164 6.22 5.83 -3.95
N ALA A 165 6.19 4.58 -4.37
CA ALA A 165 4.97 3.79 -4.54
C ALA A 165 5.08 2.43 -3.83
N LEU A 166 3.93 1.87 -3.51
CA LEU A 166 3.74 0.48 -3.11
C LEU A 166 3.24 -0.29 -4.32
N TYR A 167 3.78 -1.48 -4.53
CA TYR A 167 3.24 -2.42 -5.49
C TYR A 167 2.90 -3.74 -4.81
N PHE A 168 1.91 -4.43 -5.35
CA PHE A 168 1.51 -5.74 -4.88
C PHE A 168 2.52 -6.78 -5.36
N ALA A 169 3.47 -7.14 -4.49
CA ALA A 169 4.42 -8.21 -4.80
C ALA A 169 3.72 -9.55 -4.89
N VAL A 170 2.76 -9.80 -4.00
CA VAL A 170 1.94 -11.01 -4.00
C VAL A 170 0.53 -10.68 -3.52
N VAL A 171 -0.48 -11.24 -4.18
CA VAL A 171 -1.89 -11.15 -3.78
C VAL A 171 -2.52 -12.54 -3.79
N ARG A 172 -3.45 -12.77 -2.86
CA ARG A 172 -4.27 -13.97 -2.78
C ARG A 172 -5.70 -13.59 -2.44
N GLY A 173 -6.67 -14.36 -2.95
CA GLY A 173 -8.09 -14.17 -2.69
C GLY A 173 -8.87 -13.67 -3.91
N PRO A 174 -10.17 -13.35 -3.74
CA PRO A 174 -11.11 -13.17 -4.85
C PRO A 174 -10.76 -12.01 -5.81
N GLN A 175 -10.02 -11.01 -5.33
CA GLN A 175 -9.69 -9.80 -6.09
C GLN A 175 -8.24 -9.76 -6.60
N ALA A 176 -7.53 -10.89 -6.57
CA ALA A 176 -6.10 -10.94 -6.90
C ALA A 176 -5.80 -10.42 -8.32
N ASP A 177 -6.53 -10.89 -9.33
CA ASP A 177 -6.33 -10.50 -10.73
C ASP A 177 -6.48 -8.98 -10.96
N ALA A 178 -7.44 -8.36 -10.26
CA ALA A 178 -7.66 -6.94 -10.34
C ALA A 178 -6.52 -6.11 -9.72
N LEU A 179 -5.73 -6.70 -8.81
CA LEU A 179 -4.74 -6.01 -7.98
C LEU A 179 -3.28 -6.23 -8.42
N HIS A 180 -2.95 -7.35 -9.08
CA HIS A 180 -1.57 -7.73 -9.44
C HIS A 180 -0.75 -6.68 -10.23
N HIS A 181 -1.40 -5.77 -10.94
CA HIS A 181 -0.74 -4.73 -11.74
C HIS A 181 -0.94 -3.31 -11.18
N ARG A 182 -1.55 -3.18 -10.00
CA ARG A 182 -1.81 -1.88 -9.40
C ARG A 182 -0.62 -1.40 -8.58
N ARG A 183 -0.48 -0.08 -8.51
CA ARG A 183 0.46 0.60 -7.64
C ARG A 183 -0.31 1.61 -6.81
N LEU A 184 0.06 1.74 -5.54
CA LEU A 184 -0.53 2.69 -4.60
C LEU A 184 0.54 3.70 -4.22
N PRO A 185 0.21 4.99 -4.05
CA PRO A 185 1.16 5.92 -3.44
C PRO A 185 1.55 5.43 -2.04
N LEU A 186 2.80 5.65 -1.64
CA LEU A 186 3.37 5.13 -0.39
C LEU A 186 2.58 5.53 0.87
N GLU A 187 1.87 6.64 0.82
CA GLU A 187 1.16 7.24 1.95
C GLU A 187 -0.33 6.89 2.00
N VAL A 188 -0.85 6.15 1.02
CA VAL A 188 -2.27 5.85 0.87
C VAL A 188 -2.65 4.58 1.64
N GLY A 189 -3.83 4.63 2.27
CA GLY A 189 -4.42 3.46 2.91
C GLY A 189 -3.85 3.15 4.29
N LEU A 190 -4.40 2.09 4.90
CA LEU A 190 -3.91 1.56 6.16
C LEU A 190 -2.51 0.93 6.01
N VAL A 191 -2.18 0.43 4.82
CA VAL A 191 -0.84 -0.05 4.47
C VAL A 191 0.20 1.07 4.58
N GLY A 192 -0.05 2.22 3.93
CA GLY A 192 0.83 3.38 4.04
C GLY A 192 0.95 3.92 5.47
N ALA A 193 -0.15 3.91 6.22
CA ALA A 193 -0.15 4.29 7.63
C ALA A 193 0.69 3.33 8.52
N SER A 194 0.60 2.02 8.29
CA SER A 194 1.37 0.98 8.98
C SER A 194 2.88 1.15 8.73
N ILE A 195 3.25 1.38 7.47
CA ILE A 195 4.64 1.64 7.03
C ILE A 195 5.19 2.90 7.70
N ARG A 196 4.47 4.03 7.60
CA ARG A 196 4.92 5.32 8.16
C ARG A 196 5.10 5.28 9.68
N THR A 197 4.18 4.61 10.37
CA THR A 197 4.23 4.50 11.84
C THR A 197 5.16 3.39 12.33
N ARG A 198 5.61 2.51 11.43
CA ARG A 198 6.34 1.26 11.75
C ARG A 198 5.61 0.41 12.79
N ARG A 199 4.27 0.46 12.77
CA ARG A 199 3.39 -0.24 13.71
C ARG A 199 2.39 -1.07 12.94
N SER A 200 2.07 -2.24 13.47
CA SER A 200 0.94 -3.02 12.99
C SER A 200 -0.37 -2.28 13.27
N ILE A 201 -1.34 -2.50 12.38
CA ILE A 201 -2.70 -1.97 12.47
C ILE A 201 -3.64 -3.15 12.40
N ASN A 202 -4.43 -3.35 13.44
CA ASN A 202 -5.46 -4.39 13.54
C ASN A 202 -6.80 -3.73 13.84
N LEU A 203 -7.74 -3.82 12.90
CA LEU A 203 -9.00 -3.09 12.97
C LEU A 203 -10.20 -4.00 12.72
N ASP A 204 -11.21 -3.81 13.57
CA ASP A 204 -12.61 -4.05 13.21
C ASP A 204 -13.11 -2.88 12.37
N HIS A 205 -13.97 -3.17 11.40
CA HIS A 205 -14.62 -2.16 10.55
C HIS A 205 -13.64 -1.14 9.93
N PRO A 206 -12.70 -1.58 9.08
CA PRO A 206 -11.73 -0.69 8.42
C PRO A 206 -12.39 0.49 7.71
N ALA A 207 -13.60 0.31 7.19
CA ALA A 207 -14.41 1.36 6.60
C ALA A 207 -14.86 2.46 7.58
N GLU A 208 -14.52 2.43 8.86
CA GLU A 208 -14.73 3.57 9.78
C GLU A 208 -13.44 4.39 9.97
N ASP A 209 -12.28 3.82 9.62
CA ASP A 209 -11.01 4.51 9.72
C ASP A 209 -10.86 5.54 8.58
N PRO A 210 -10.46 6.80 8.88
CA PRO A 210 -10.26 7.82 7.86
C PRO A 210 -9.10 7.51 6.91
N ARG A 211 -8.15 6.66 7.33
CA ARG A 211 -6.99 6.24 6.53
C ARG A 211 -7.35 5.11 5.57
N PHE A 212 -8.52 4.48 5.69
CA PHE A 212 -8.91 3.36 4.84
C PHE A 212 -9.09 3.80 3.39
N ALA A 213 -8.50 3.04 2.46
CA ALA A 213 -8.56 3.30 1.03
C ALA A 213 -9.93 2.90 0.43
N ARG A 214 -10.98 3.65 0.80
CA ARG A 214 -12.37 3.42 0.37
C ARG A 214 -12.52 3.37 -1.16
N SER A 215 -11.74 4.19 -1.86
CA SER A 215 -11.73 4.21 -3.32
C SER A 215 -11.22 2.90 -3.92
N LEU A 216 -10.13 2.35 -3.39
CA LEU A 216 -9.60 1.04 -3.81
C LEU A 216 -10.66 -0.05 -3.57
N ALA A 217 -11.22 -0.08 -2.37
CA ALA A 217 -12.28 -1.02 -1.98
C ALA A 217 -13.51 -0.92 -2.89
N ALA A 218 -13.96 0.30 -3.22
CA ALA A 218 -15.06 0.54 -4.14
C ALA A 218 -14.73 0.09 -5.58
N SER A 219 -13.51 0.36 -6.06
CA SER A 219 -13.08 0.01 -7.42
C SER A 219 -13.00 -1.50 -7.68
N ILE A 220 -12.76 -2.30 -6.63
CA ILE A 220 -12.76 -3.76 -6.69
C ILE A 220 -14.08 -4.36 -6.17
N GLY A 221 -15.06 -3.51 -5.84
CA GLY A 221 -16.37 -3.92 -5.36
C GLY A 221 -16.36 -4.69 -4.03
N TRP A 222 -15.33 -4.51 -3.20
CA TRP A 222 -15.15 -5.28 -1.98
C TRP A 222 -14.59 -4.44 -0.83
N VAL A 223 -15.32 -4.45 0.30
CA VAL A 223 -14.95 -3.77 1.54
C VAL A 223 -14.78 -4.83 2.63
N PRO A 224 -13.55 -5.04 3.16
CA PRO A 224 -13.31 -6.04 4.19
C PRO A 224 -13.97 -5.62 5.51
N SER A 225 -14.53 -6.59 6.24
CA SER A 225 -15.16 -6.36 7.54
C SER A 225 -14.15 -6.16 8.68
N ASN A 226 -12.95 -6.71 8.54
CA ASN A 226 -11.82 -6.57 9.46
C ASN A 226 -10.50 -6.79 8.71
N LEU A 227 -9.40 -6.28 9.27
CA LEU A 227 -8.06 -6.52 8.72
C LEU A 227 -6.97 -6.45 9.77
N VAL A 228 -5.82 -7.02 9.41
CA VAL A 228 -4.55 -6.78 10.09
C VAL A 228 -3.46 -6.48 9.05
N CYS A 229 -2.69 -5.44 9.29
CA CYS A 229 -1.56 -5.03 8.47
C CYS A 229 -0.31 -4.91 9.35
N ALA A 230 0.81 -5.48 8.91
CA ALA A 230 2.08 -5.41 9.63
C ALA A 230 3.23 -5.00 8.70
N PRO A 231 4.10 -4.06 9.11
CA PRO A 231 5.21 -3.62 8.27
C PRO A 231 6.29 -4.71 8.17
N ILE A 232 6.86 -4.87 6.98
CA ILE A 232 8.02 -5.71 6.69
C ILE A 232 9.26 -4.84 6.84
N MET A 233 10.05 -5.07 7.88
CA MET A 233 11.13 -4.17 8.28
C MET A 233 12.30 -4.91 8.96
N ASP A 234 13.49 -4.35 8.83
CA ASP A 234 14.67 -4.71 9.62
C ASP A 234 15.29 -3.45 10.24
N GLY A 235 15.45 -3.44 11.57
CA GLY A 235 15.82 -2.23 12.31
C GLY A 235 14.89 -1.06 11.99
N ARG A 236 15.44 0.00 11.37
CA ARG A 236 14.70 1.19 10.93
C ARG A 236 14.22 1.12 9.47
N ARG A 237 14.83 0.25 8.65
CA ARG A 237 14.56 0.11 7.22
C ARG A 237 13.25 -0.65 7.02
N VAL A 238 12.33 -0.06 6.26
CA VAL A 238 11.05 -0.68 5.91
C VAL A 238 11.06 -1.06 4.43
N PHE A 239 10.67 -2.29 4.13
CA PHE A 239 10.63 -2.84 2.78
C PHE A 239 9.21 -2.85 2.20
N GLY A 240 8.19 -2.78 3.06
CA GLY A 240 6.79 -2.80 2.69
C GLY A 240 5.90 -3.27 3.83
N ALA A 241 4.85 -4.03 3.54
CA ALA A 241 3.93 -4.57 4.54
C ALA A 241 3.21 -5.83 4.07
N VAL A 242 2.75 -6.65 5.00
CA VAL A 242 1.80 -7.74 4.78
C VAL A 242 0.43 -7.32 5.33
N GLU A 243 -0.64 -7.66 4.62
CA GLU A 243 -2.02 -7.40 5.00
C GLU A 243 -2.85 -8.66 4.84
N LEU A 244 -3.66 -8.99 5.85
CA LEU A 244 -4.67 -10.05 5.80
C LEU A 244 -6.05 -9.43 6.04
N LEU A 245 -7.03 -9.92 5.29
CA LEU A 245 -8.34 -9.31 5.17
C LEU A 245 -9.44 -10.33 5.47
N GLU A 246 -10.45 -9.89 6.22
CA GLU A 246 -11.70 -10.61 6.44
C GLU A 246 -11.50 -12.02 7.02
N ARG A 247 -11.09 -12.06 8.29
CA ARG A 247 -11.10 -13.28 9.09
C ARG A 247 -12.41 -13.39 9.88
N PRO A 248 -13.09 -14.56 9.91
CA PRO A 248 -14.23 -14.78 10.79
C PRO A 248 -13.84 -14.55 12.26
N GLY A 249 -14.56 -13.68 12.97
CA GLY A 249 -14.21 -13.30 14.35
C GLY A 249 -12.94 -12.44 14.46
N GLY A 250 -12.36 -12.01 13.34
CA GLY A 250 -11.20 -11.11 13.27
C GLY A 250 -9.90 -11.67 13.82
N TYR A 251 -8.96 -10.76 14.12
CA TYR A 251 -7.61 -11.09 14.56
C TYR A 251 -7.43 -10.71 16.03
N ALA A 252 -7.05 -11.68 16.86
CA ALA A 252 -6.65 -11.43 18.24
C ALA A 252 -5.27 -10.74 18.30
N ASP A 253 -4.94 -10.14 19.44
CA ASP A 253 -3.66 -9.44 19.63
C ASP A 253 -2.46 -10.40 19.45
N GLU A 254 -2.60 -11.65 19.85
CA GLU A 254 -1.56 -12.67 19.64
C GLU A 254 -1.39 -13.03 18.15
N ASP A 255 -2.47 -12.98 17.36
CA ASP A 255 -2.39 -13.19 15.91
C ASP A 255 -1.62 -12.06 15.25
N GLU A 256 -1.94 -10.81 15.60
CA GLU A 256 -1.20 -9.62 15.16
C GLU A 256 0.28 -9.73 15.55
N ALA A 257 0.59 -10.17 16.77
CA ALA A 257 1.95 -10.35 17.23
C ALA A 257 2.71 -11.42 16.42
N ARG A 258 2.05 -12.53 16.08
CA ARG A 258 2.61 -13.60 15.23
C ARG A 258 2.84 -13.16 13.80
N ILE A 259 1.87 -12.47 13.19
CA ILE A 259 1.98 -11.90 11.84
C ILE A 259 3.13 -10.89 11.78
N ARG A 260 3.23 -10.00 12.77
CA ARG A 260 4.33 -9.04 12.88
C ARG A 260 5.69 -9.71 13.04
N ARG A 261 5.79 -10.81 13.81
CA ARG A 261 7.03 -11.61 13.91
C ARG A 261 7.42 -12.19 12.55
N ALA A 262 6.47 -12.76 11.81
CA ALA A 262 6.68 -13.30 10.48
C ALA A 262 7.14 -12.21 9.47
N ALA A 263 6.48 -11.04 9.47
CA ALA A 263 6.84 -9.91 8.62
C ALA A 263 8.27 -9.39 8.91
N ARG A 264 8.67 -9.31 10.19
CA ARG A 264 10.04 -8.95 10.58
C ARG A 264 11.07 -9.99 10.13
N ARG A 265 10.71 -11.27 10.11
CA ARG A 265 11.60 -12.32 9.60
C ARG A 265 11.84 -12.16 8.10
N LEU A 266 10.78 -11.86 7.33
CA LEU A 266 10.94 -11.52 5.92
C LEU A 266 11.79 -10.25 5.75
N GLY A 267 11.56 -9.20 6.55
CA GLY A 267 12.36 -7.97 6.52
C GLY A 267 13.85 -8.22 6.69
N ARG A 268 14.25 -9.06 7.65
CA ARG A 268 15.66 -9.47 7.82
C ARG A 268 16.21 -10.21 6.61
N HIS A 269 15.44 -11.12 6.02
CA HIS A 269 15.85 -11.84 4.82
C HIS A 269 16.07 -10.88 3.64
N LEU A 270 15.15 -9.93 3.43
CA LEU A 270 15.26 -8.91 2.38
C LEU A 270 16.44 -7.96 2.61
N ALA A 271 16.85 -7.72 3.85
CA ALA A 271 18.01 -6.88 4.15
C ALA A 271 19.36 -7.48 3.71
N THR A 272 19.40 -8.81 3.48
CA THR A 272 20.62 -9.52 3.05
C THR A 272 20.74 -9.72 1.53
N ARG A 273 19.78 -9.19 0.76
CA ARG A 273 19.68 -9.33 -0.70
C ARG A 273 19.82 -7.97 -1.37
#